data_AF-A0A7Y9FJB5-F1
#
_entry.id   AF-A0A7Y9FJB5-F1
#
_cell.length_a   1.000
_cell.length_b   1.000
_cell.length_c   1.000
_cell.angle_alpha   90.00
_cell.angle_beta   90.00
_cell.angle_gamma   90.00
#
_symmetry.space_group_name_H-M   'P 1'
#
loop_
_entity.id
_entity.type
_entity.pdbx_description
1 polymer ?
#
loop_
_entity_poly.entity_id
_entity_poly.type
_entity_poly.pdbx_seq_one_letter_code
_entity_poly.pdbx_strand_id
1 'polypeptide(L)' 'MIRNQTSYLSERSFTEAVRAIQATHPAAAAVHQEMCLLYTGRVLADLLRGSRT' A
#
# COMPACT_ATOMS: atom_id res chain seq x y z
N MET A 1 1.61 -17.45 13.12
CA MET A 1 1.88 -16.01 13.34
C MET A 1 0.94 -15.23 12.42
N ILE A 2 -0.10 -14.60 12.95
CA ILE A 2 -0.94 -13.70 12.15
C ILE A 2 -0.11 -12.45 11.91
N ARG A 3 0.45 -12.30 10.71
CA ARG A 3 1.23 -11.12 10.33
C ARG A 3 0.33 -9.89 10.56
N ASN A 4 0.83 -8.89 11.29
CA ASN A 4 0.09 -7.64 11.51
C ASN A 4 -0.32 -7.09 10.13
N GLN A 5 -1.62 -7.10 9.84
CA GLN A 5 -2.16 -6.76 8.52
C GLN A 5 -1.74 -5.35 8.10
N THR A 6 -1.70 -4.40 9.05
CA THR A 6 -1.26 -3.03 8.81
C THR A 6 0.21 -2.98 8.40
N SER A 7 1.09 -3.74 9.06
CA SER A 7 2.51 -3.83 8.69
C SER A 7 2.70 -4.47 7.32
N TYR A 8 1.97 -5.56 7.04
CA TYR A 8 1.99 -6.21 5.72
C TYR A 8 1.54 -5.26 4.60
N LEU A 9 0.42 -4.57 4.78
CA LEU A 9 -0.12 -3.64 3.79
C LEU A 9 0.80 -2.43 3.59
N SER A 10 1.50 -1.98 4.64
CA SER A 10 2.50 -0.92 4.52
C SER A 10 3.74 -1.36 3.73
N GLU A 11 4.24 -2.58 3.94
CA GLU A 11 5.33 -3.14 3.13
C GLU A 11 4.92 -3.29 1.66
N ARG A 12 3.67 -3.71 1.43
CA ARG A 12 3.10 -3.84 0.08
C ARG A 12 2.94 -2.49 -0.59
N SER A 13 2.41 -1.47 0.07
CA SER A 13 2.25 -0.14 -0.54
C SER A 13 3.59 0.44 -0.97
N PHE A 14 4.63 0.31 -0.14
CA PHE A 14 5.99 0.72 -0.49
C PHE A 14 6.50 -0.01 -1.74
N THR A 15 6.33 -1.34 -1.79
CA THR A 15 6.75 -2.15 -2.94
C THR A 15 6.04 -1.71 -4.23
N GLU A 16 4.74 -1.45 -4.17
CA GLU A 16 3.99 -0.99 -5.35
C GLU A 16 4.40 0.43 -5.76
N ALA A 17 4.72 1.33 -4.81
CA ALA A 17 5.26 2.65 -5.13
C ALA A 17 6.59 2.56 -5.91
N VAL A 18 7.52 1.71 -5.45
CA VAL A 18 8.79 1.47 -6.15
C VAL A 18 8.55 0.91 -7.55
N ARG A 19 7.62 -0.05 -7.69
CA ARG A 19 7.27 -0.64 -8.99
C ARG A 19 6.62 0.37 -9.94
N ALA A 20 5.79 1.28 -9.43
CA ALA A 20 5.21 2.35 -10.24
C ALA A 20 6.28 3.29 -10.80
N ILE A 21 7.27 3.67 -9.98
CA ILE A 21 8.40 4.53 -10.38
C ILE A 21 9.30 3.84 -11.40
N GLN A 22 9.53 2.54 -11.23
CA GLN A 22 10.44 1.76 -12.08
C GLN A 22 9.77 1.17 -13.33
N ALA A 23 8.43 1.24 -13.44
CA ALA A 23 7.71 0.66 -14.56
C ALA A 23 8.07 1.35 -15.88
N THR A 24 8.48 0.54 -16.86
CA THR A 24 8.80 1.02 -18.22
C THR A 24 7.55 1.19 -19.09
N HIS A 25 6.43 0.59 -18.70
CA HIS A 25 5.17 0.67 -19.42
C HIS A 25 4.15 1.53 -18.66
N PRO A 26 3.55 2.58 -19.28
CA PRO A 26 2.62 3.50 -18.60
C PRO A 26 1.44 2.81 -17.92
N ALA A 27 0.84 1.79 -18.56
CA ALA A 27 -0.26 1.05 -17.95
C ALA A 27 0.16 0.26 -16.70
N ALA A 28 1.38 -0.28 -16.68
CA ALA A 28 1.89 -0.98 -15.50
C ALA A 28 2.16 0.01 -14.35
N ALA A 29 2.70 1.19 -14.68
CA ALA A 29 2.90 2.27 -13.70
C ALA A 29 1.57 2.67 -13.04
N ALA A 30 0.51 2.86 -13.84
CA ALA A 30 -0.82 3.19 -13.34
C ALA A 30 -1.39 2.10 -12.41
N VAL A 31 -1.28 0.83 -12.78
CA VAL A 31 -1.74 -0.29 -11.93
C VAL A 31 -1.00 -0.32 -10.59
N HIS A 32 0.33 -0.18 -10.61
CA HIS A 32 1.11 -0.15 -9.38
C HIS A 32 0.78 1.08 -8.51
N GLN A 33 0.52 2.23 -9.13
CA GLN A 33 0.09 3.43 -8.41
C GLN A 33 -1.26 3.25 -7.71
N GLU A 34 -2.27 2.69 -8.40
CA GLU A 34 -3.57 2.39 -7.81
C GLU A 34 -3.46 1.39 -6.65
N MET A 35 -2.63 0.36 -6.80
CA MET A 35 -2.39 -0.62 -5.74
C MET A 35 -1.69 0.02 -4.52
N CYS A 36 -0.72 0.90 -4.76
CA CYS A 36 -0.07 1.67 -3.70
C CYS A 36 -1.08 2.52 -2.91
N LEU A 37 -1.95 3.24 -3.60
CA LEU A 37 -2.99 4.07 -2.98
C LEU A 37 -3.99 3.23 -2.18
N LEU A 38 -4.45 2.11 -2.75
CA LEU A 38 -5.37 1.19 -2.07
C LEU A 38 -4.80 0.66 -0.75
N TYR A 39 -3.55 0.18 -0.77
CA TYR A 39 -2.91 -0.37 0.42
C TYR A 39 -2.63 0.71 1.46
N THR A 40 -2.17 1.89 1.03
CA THR A 40 -1.95 3.04 1.92
C THR A 40 -3.24 3.48 2.59
N GLY A 41 -4.35 3.57 1.83
CA GLY A 41 -5.66 3.91 2.38
C GLY A 41 -6.13 2.95 3.47
N ARG A 42 -5.89 1.64 3.29
CA ARG A 42 -6.22 0.63 4.31
C ARG A 42 -5.35 0.78 5.57
N VAL A 43 -4.05 1.01 5.41
CA VAL A 43 -3.14 1.28 6.54
C VAL A 43 -3.60 2.49 7.34
N LEU A 44 -3.92 3.60 6.67
CA LEU A 44 -4.42 4.81 7.33
C LEU A 44 -5.75 4.55 8.04
N ALA A 45 -6.68 3.83 7.42
CA ALA A 45 -7.95 3.48 8.05
C ALA A 45 -7.77 2.64 9.32
N ASP A 46 -6.86 1.66 9.30
CA ASP A 46 -6.55 0.82 10.45
C ASP A 46 -5.90 1.65 11.58
N LEU A 47 -4.93 2.52 11.26
CA LEU A 47 -4.30 3.40 12.23
C LEU A 47 -5.33 4.35 12.88
N LEU A 48 -6.20 4.97 12.07
CA LEU A 48 -7.26 5.86 12.56
C LEU A 48 -8.28 5.13 13.45
N ARG A 49 -8.53 3.85 13.21
CA ARG A 49 -9.39 3.02 14.08
C ARG A 49 -8.68 2.65 15.38
N GLY A 50 -7.39 2.31 15.31
CA GLY A 50 -6.56 1.99 16.47
C GLY A 50 -6.27 3.19 17.38
N SER A 51 -6.28 4.42 16.85
CA SER A 51 -6.10 5.65 17.64
C SER A 51 -7.38 6.17 18.33
N ARG A 52 -8.54 5.51 18.12
CA ARG A 52 -9.84 5.91 18.71
C ARG A 52 -10.20 5.15 20.00
N THR A 53 -9.25 4.43 20.59
CA THR A 53 -9.35 3.75 21.89
C THR A 53 -8.42 4.40 22.90
#